data_AF-A0A6M0F5N0-F1
#
_entry.id   AF-A0A6M0F5N0-F1
#
_cell.length_a   1.000
_cell.length_b   1.000
_cell.length_c   1.000
_cell.angle_alpha   90.00
_cell.angle_beta   90.00
_cell.angle_gamma   90.00
#
_symmetry.space_group_name_H-M   'P 1'
#
loop_
_entity.id
_entity.type
_entity.pdbx_description
1 polymer ?
#
loop_
_entity_poly.entity_id
_entity_poly.type
_entity_poly.pdbx_seq_one_letter_code
_entity_poly.pdbx_strand_id
1 'polypeptide(L)'
;MSVATRPLAVAKATVPRELLGPGEEFFNPNLIMFLVAVGLVALSVAGYFQWTWPSWALFCLNVTALHLVGTVIHDASHHVAHRNRLLNAALGHGSALLLGFSFPVFTRVHMQHHANVNDPDNDPDHFVSTGGPLWMIAARFFYHEIFFFKRQLWRKNELLEWF
;
A
#
# COMPACT_ATOMS: atom_id res chain seq x y z
N MET A 1 -0.11 46.73 -26.17
CA MET A 1 -1.27 45.81 -26.05
C MET A 1 -0.76 44.50 -25.50
N SER A 2 -1.23 44.10 -24.31
CA SER A 2 -0.74 42.92 -23.58
C SER A 2 -1.33 41.63 -24.14
N VAL A 3 -0.48 40.62 -24.39
CA VAL A 3 -0.85 39.29 -24.92
C VAL A 3 -1.54 38.42 -23.84
N ALA A 4 -1.76 38.94 -22.63
CA ALA A 4 -2.13 38.18 -21.44
C ALA A 4 -3.64 37.96 -21.21
N THR A 5 -4.45 37.70 -22.24
CA THR A 5 -5.89 37.40 -22.06
C THR A 5 -6.47 36.32 -22.97
N ARG A 6 -5.66 35.33 -23.38
CA ARG A 6 -6.21 34.08 -23.92
C ARG A 6 -6.28 33.03 -22.80
N PRO A 7 -7.47 32.57 -22.38
CA PRO A 7 -7.55 31.40 -21.50
C PRO A 7 -6.92 30.24 -22.26
N LEU A 8 -5.87 29.65 -21.68
CA LEU A 8 -5.32 28.40 -22.16
C LEU A 8 -6.41 27.35 -21.94
N ALA A 9 -7.18 27.05 -22.99
CA ALA A 9 -8.00 25.86 -23.05
C ALA A 9 -7.04 24.66 -23.12
N VAL A 10 -6.44 24.31 -21.98
CA VAL A 10 -5.73 23.05 -21.81
C VAL A 10 -6.82 22.00 -21.87
N ALA A 11 -7.01 21.39 -23.04
CA ALA A 11 -7.73 20.13 -23.14
C ALA A 11 -7.14 19.24 -22.04
N LYS A 12 -7.97 18.82 -21.09
CA LYS A 12 -7.56 18.01 -19.94
C LYS A 12 -6.86 16.77 -20.52
N ALA A 13 -5.54 16.78 -20.56
CA ALA A 13 -4.77 15.65 -21.07
C ALA A 13 -4.99 14.51 -20.09
N THR A 14 -5.94 13.64 -20.40
CA THR A 14 -6.19 12.44 -19.61
C THR A 14 -5.11 11.43 -19.98
N VAL A 15 -4.40 10.93 -18.98
CA VAL A 15 -3.41 9.87 -19.16
C VAL A 15 -4.06 8.69 -19.92
N PRO A 16 -3.41 8.13 -20.95
CA PRO A 16 -3.94 6.98 -21.69
C PRO A 16 -4.30 5.84 -20.73
N ARG A 17 -5.48 5.24 -20.92
CA ARG A 17 -6.01 4.23 -19.98
C ARG A 17 -5.15 2.96 -19.95
N GLU A 18 -4.48 2.65 -21.06
CA GLU A 18 -3.52 1.55 -21.13
C GLU A 18 -2.34 1.70 -20.15
N LEU A 19 -2.05 2.93 -19.68
CA LEU A 19 -0.98 3.20 -18.72
C LEU A 19 -1.46 3.18 -17.25
N LEU A 20 -2.77 3.00 -17.01
CA LEU A 20 -3.38 3.10 -15.68
C LEU A 20 -3.86 1.74 -15.14
N GLY A 21 -3.60 0.64 -15.87
CA GLY A 21 -4.06 -0.70 -15.55
C GLY A 21 -2.95 -1.64 -15.05
N PRO A 22 -3.32 -2.82 -14.53
CA PRO A 22 -2.34 -3.87 -14.24
C PRO A 22 -1.67 -4.34 -15.54
N GLY A 23 -0.44 -4.83 -15.44
CA GLY A 23 0.23 -5.50 -16.55
C GLY A 23 -0.61 -6.66 -17.11
N GLU A 24 -0.57 -6.84 -18.43
CA GLU A 24 -1.38 -7.86 -19.12
C GLU A 24 -0.91 -9.29 -18.84
N GLU A 25 0.36 -9.46 -18.49
CA GLU A 25 0.99 -10.73 -18.18
C GLU A 25 0.48 -11.31 -16.86
N PHE A 26 0.42 -12.65 -16.79
CA PHE A 26 0.07 -13.34 -15.55
C PHE A 26 1.17 -13.20 -14.50
N PHE A 27 2.43 -13.44 -14.88
CA PHE A 27 3.60 -13.25 -14.03
C PHE A 27 4.11 -11.82 -14.10
N ASN A 28 3.30 -10.90 -13.59
CA ASN A 28 3.66 -9.48 -13.57
C ASN A 28 4.65 -9.15 -12.42
N PRO A 29 5.27 -7.95 -12.42
CA PRO A 29 6.22 -7.57 -11.38
C PRO A 29 5.65 -7.63 -9.96
N ASN A 30 4.39 -7.26 -9.75
CA ASN A 30 3.74 -7.31 -8.43
C ASN A 30 3.64 -8.74 -7.87
N LEU A 31 3.23 -9.71 -8.70
CA LEU A 31 3.19 -11.11 -8.31
C LEU A 31 4.59 -11.64 -7.98
N ILE A 32 5.58 -11.31 -8.79
CA ILE A 32 6.98 -11.74 -8.57
C ILE A 32 7.52 -11.13 -7.27
N MET A 33 7.35 -9.82 -7.06
CA MET A 33 7.76 -9.14 -5.83
C MET A 33 7.11 -9.76 -4.59
N PHE A 34 5.83 -10.08 -4.66
CA PHE A 34 5.11 -10.73 -3.56
C PHE A 34 5.69 -12.12 -3.25
N LEU A 35 5.87 -12.97 -4.26
CA LEU A 35 6.43 -14.32 -4.08
C LEU A 35 7.86 -14.27 -3.51
N VAL A 36 8.68 -13.32 -3.99
CA VAL A 36 10.03 -13.08 -3.46
C VAL A 36 9.95 -12.65 -2.00
N ALA A 37 9.08 -11.70 -1.65
CA ALA A 37 8.94 -11.25 -0.26
C ALA A 37 8.51 -12.37 0.69
N VAL A 38 7.52 -13.19 0.30
CA VAL A 38 7.12 -14.37 1.07
C VAL A 38 8.28 -15.35 1.23
N GLY A 39 9.04 -15.60 0.15
CA GLY A 39 10.24 -16.44 0.18
C GLY A 39 11.33 -15.89 1.11
N LEU A 40 11.56 -14.57 1.12
CA LEU A 40 12.52 -13.91 2.00
C LEU A 40 12.11 -14.02 3.48
N VAL A 41 10.82 -13.85 3.80
CA VAL A 41 10.32 -14.03 5.17
C VAL A 41 10.45 -15.49 5.60
N ALA A 42 10.03 -16.44 4.76
CA ALA A 42 10.16 -17.87 5.05
C ALA A 42 11.64 -18.27 5.27
N LEU A 43 12.54 -17.77 4.42
CA LEU A 43 13.98 -17.99 4.54
C LEU A 43 14.54 -17.36 5.81
N SER A 44 14.11 -16.14 6.17
CA SER A 44 14.51 -15.49 7.42
C SER A 44 14.06 -16.29 8.64
N VAL A 45 12.83 -16.81 8.65
CA VAL A 45 12.31 -17.63 9.75
C VAL A 45 13.10 -18.93 9.86
N ALA A 46 13.32 -19.63 8.75
CA ALA A 46 14.14 -20.84 8.73
C ALA A 46 15.59 -20.56 9.15
N GLY A 47 16.18 -19.47 8.68
CA GLY A 47 17.53 -19.03 9.05
C GLY A 47 17.70 -18.75 10.53
N TYR A 48 16.67 -18.20 11.18
CA TYR A 48 16.66 -18.01 12.61
C TYR A 48 16.60 -19.35 13.37
N PHE A 49 15.62 -20.21 13.04
CA PHE A 49 15.34 -21.41 13.83
C PHE A 49 16.24 -22.62 13.53
N GLN A 50 16.70 -22.77 12.29
CA GLN A 50 17.42 -23.97 11.83
C GLN A 50 18.93 -23.75 11.70
N TRP A 51 19.35 -22.53 11.33
CA TRP A 51 20.74 -22.27 10.93
C TRP A 51 21.43 -21.17 11.73
N THR A 52 20.76 -20.63 12.75
CA THR A 52 21.30 -19.59 13.66
C THR A 52 21.99 -18.44 12.92
N TRP A 53 21.38 -17.99 11.82
CA TRP A 53 21.92 -16.90 11.01
C TRP A 53 22.09 -15.62 11.83
N PRO A 54 23.11 -14.80 11.52
CA PRO A 54 23.36 -13.57 12.26
C PRO A 54 22.22 -12.57 12.07
N SER A 55 21.87 -11.85 13.14
CA SER A 55 20.68 -10.99 13.19
C SER A 55 20.66 -9.89 12.12
N TRP A 56 21.82 -9.39 11.69
CA TRP A 56 21.89 -8.38 10.63
C TRP A 56 21.42 -8.93 9.28
N ALA A 57 21.66 -10.20 8.97
CA ALA A 57 21.22 -10.82 7.73
C ALA A 57 19.70 -10.99 7.75
N LEU A 58 19.15 -11.46 8.87
CA LEU A 58 17.71 -11.56 9.08
C LEU A 58 17.03 -10.19 8.99
N PHE A 59 17.63 -9.16 9.57
CA PHE A 59 17.16 -7.78 9.46
C PHE A 59 17.08 -7.33 8.00
N CYS A 60 18.14 -7.51 7.21
CA CYS A 60 18.15 -7.14 5.80
C CYS A 60 17.08 -7.89 4.97
N LEU A 61 16.89 -9.19 5.22
CA LEU A 61 15.87 -9.98 4.53
C LEU A 61 14.46 -9.46 4.85
N ASN A 62 14.15 -9.23 6.12
CA ASN A 62 12.83 -8.75 6.53
C ASN A 62 12.55 -7.34 6.05
N VAL A 63 13.51 -6.41 6.18
CA VAL A 63 13.36 -5.04 5.65
C VAL A 63 13.10 -5.05 4.15
N THR A 64 13.84 -5.87 3.41
CA THR A 64 13.64 -6.01 1.96
C THR A 64 12.26 -6.58 1.65
N ALA A 65 11.85 -7.64 2.35
CA ALA A 65 10.54 -8.25 2.15
C ALA A 65 9.40 -7.27 2.42
N LEU A 66 9.45 -6.55 3.55
CA LEU A 66 8.44 -5.54 3.92
C LEU A 66 8.39 -4.38 2.92
N HIS A 67 9.55 -3.94 2.40
CA HIS A 67 9.60 -2.91 1.37
C HIS A 67 8.91 -3.36 0.06
N LEU A 68 9.16 -4.61 -0.38
CA LEU A 68 8.53 -5.17 -1.57
C LEU A 68 7.01 -5.26 -1.42
N VAL A 69 6.51 -5.81 -0.31
CA VAL A 69 5.05 -5.91 -0.11
C VAL A 69 4.38 -4.57 0.13
N GLY A 70 5.13 -3.55 0.59
CA GLY A 70 4.66 -2.16 0.63
C GLY A 70 4.30 -1.61 -0.76
N THR A 71 5.03 -2.01 -1.79
CA THR A 71 4.68 -1.67 -3.18
C THR A 71 3.47 -2.47 -3.67
N VAL A 72 3.44 -3.77 -3.36
CA VAL A 72 2.34 -4.65 -3.79
C VAL A 72 1.00 -4.26 -3.16
N ILE A 73 0.96 -3.94 -1.86
CA ILE A 73 -0.27 -3.51 -1.19
C ILE A 73 -0.79 -2.19 -1.76
N HIS A 74 0.12 -1.24 -2.04
CA HIS A 74 -0.21 0.04 -2.66
C HIS A 74 -0.94 -0.17 -3.99
N ASP A 75 -0.35 -0.96 -4.90
CA ASP A 75 -0.93 -1.23 -6.20
C ASP A 75 -2.23 -2.05 -6.10
N ALA A 76 -2.30 -2.96 -5.12
CA ALA A 76 -3.49 -3.76 -4.88
C ALA A 76 -4.67 -2.89 -4.42
N SER A 77 -4.41 -1.89 -3.57
CA SER A 77 -5.41 -0.90 -3.13
C SER A 77 -5.94 -0.03 -4.27
N HIS A 78 -5.14 0.16 -5.32
CA HIS A 78 -5.56 0.81 -6.57
C HIS A 78 -6.22 -0.15 -7.58
N HIS A 79 -6.38 -1.43 -7.22
CA HIS A 79 -6.88 -2.50 -8.09
C HIS A 79 -6.04 -2.75 -9.35
N VAL A 80 -4.73 -2.47 -9.29
CA VAL A 80 -3.79 -2.60 -10.41
C VAL A 80 -2.61 -3.52 -10.10
N ALA A 81 -2.62 -4.24 -8.97
CA ALA A 81 -1.58 -5.25 -8.70
C ALA A 81 -1.68 -6.44 -9.65
N HIS A 82 -2.89 -6.84 -10.07
CA HIS A 82 -3.08 -7.95 -11.01
C HIS A 82 -4.40 -7.86 -11.78
N ARG A 83 -4.41 -8.30 -13.05
CA ARG A 83 -5.59 -8.26 -13.94
C ARG A 83 -6.78 -9.08 -13.43
N ASN A 84 -6.50 -10.22 -12.79
CA ASN A 84 -7.50 -11.03 -12.10
C ASN A 84 -7.78 -10.42 -10.72
N ARG A 85 -9.03 -10.01 -10.49
CA ARG A 85 -9.50 -9.38 -9.25
C ARG A 85 -9.28 -10.22 -8.00
N LEU A 86 -9.45 -11.54 -8.08
CA LEU A 86 -9.22 -12.44 -6.94
C LEU A 86 -7.74 -12.48 -6.58
N LEU A 87 -6.85 -12.52 -7.57
CA LEU A 87 -5.41 -12.47 -7.34
C LEU A 87 -4.98 -11.10 -6.81
N ASN A 88 -5.54 -10.00 -7.31
CA ASN A 88 -5.30 -8.67 -6.74
C ASN A 88 -5.69 -8.61 -5.26
N ALA A 89 -6.86 -9.13 -4.90
CA ALA A 89 -7.28 -9.20 -3.52
C ALA A 89 -6.33 -10.08 -2.68
N ALA A 90 -5.97 -11.28 -3.16
CA ALA A 90 -5.04 -12.17 -2.46
C ALA A 90 -3.66 -11.52 -2.23
N LEU A 91 -3.14 -10.80 -3.23
CA LEU A 91 -1.89 -10.03 -3.10
C LEU A 91 -2.02 -8.91 -2.07
N GLY A 92 -3.15 -8.19 -2.08
CA GLY A 92 -3.45 -7.14 -1.12
C GLY A 92 -3.52 -7.65 0.32
N HIS A 93 -4.35 -8.68 0.57
CA HIS A 93 -4.50 -9.32 1.89
C HIS A 93 -3.19 -9.93 2.38
N GLY A 94 -2.49 -10.69 1.53
CA GLY A 94 -1.20 -11.29 1.90
C GLY A 94 -0.15 -10.24 2.26
N SER A 95 -0.11 -9.12 1.52
CA SER A 95 0.81 -8.01 1.80
C SER A 95 0.43 -7.29 3.09
N ALA A 96 -0.86 -7.05 3.31
CA ALA A 96 -1.37 -6.44 4.53
C ALA A 96 -1.03 -7.30 5.77
N LEU A 97 -1.19 -8.63 5.67
CA LEU A 97 -0.82 -9.55 6.75
C LEU A 97 0.66 -9.44 7.13
N LEU A 98 1.56 -9.37 6.14
CA LEU A 98 3.00 -9.23 6.39
C LEU A 98 3.37 -7.87 7.00
N LEU A 99 2.64 -6.81 6.64
CA LEU A 99 2.83 -5.45 7.16
C LEU A 99 2.13 -5.21 8.51
N GLY A 100 1.24 -6.11 8.94
CA GLY A 100 0.43 -5.94 10.14
C GLY A 100 -0.74 -4.96 9.97
N PHE A 101 -1.30 -4.88 8.76
CA PHE A 101 -2.45 -4.02 8.41
C PHE A 101 -3.69 -4.83 8.03
N SER A 102 -4.85 -4.18 8.01
CA SER A 102 -6.06 -4.70 7.36
C SER A 102 -6.18 -4.16 5.94
N PHE A 103 -6.29 -5.04 4.94
CA PHE A 103 -6.29 -4.63 3.53
C PHE A 103 -7.48 -3.72 3.15
N PRO A 104 -8.74 -4.00 3.57
CA PRO A 104 -9.85 -3.09 3.28
C PRO A 104 -9.68 -1.72 3.93
N VAL A 105 -9.19 -1.67 5.19
CA VAL A 105 -8.92 -0.42 5.91
C VAL A 105 -7.88 0.38 5.16
N PHE A 106 -6.71 -0.23 4.89
CA PHE A 106 -5.60 0.40 4.18
C PHE A 106 -6.05 0.94 2.82
N THR A 107 -6.83 0.17 2.07
CA THR A 107 -7.36 0.60 0.77
C THR A 107 -8.20 1.88 0.88
N ARG A 108 -9.04 2.01 1.91
CA ARG A 108 -9.89 3.20 2.05
C ARG A 108 -9.14 4.42 2.53
N VAL A 109 -8.25 4.27 3.51
CA VAL A 109 -7.45 5.38 4.03
C VAL A 109 -6.44 5.86 3.00
N HIS A 110 -5.85 4.96 2.20
CA HIS A 110 -4.95 5.30 1.10
C HIS A 110 -5.63 6.15 0.03
N MET A 111 -6.89 5.86 -0.28
CA MET A 111 -7.69 6.70 -1.19
C MET A 111 -7.99 8.08 -0.60
N GLN A 112 -8.16 8.19 0.72
CA GLN A 112 -8.31 9.49 1.38
C GLN A 112 -7.00 10.29 1.35
N HIS A 113 -5.85 9.63 1.53
CA HIS A 113 -4.54 10.24 1.33
C HIS A 113 -4.42 10.80 -0.08
N HIS A 114 -4.64 9.99 -1.12
CA HIS A 114 -4.57 10.47 -2.51
C HIS A 114 -5.54 11.62 -2.84
N ALA A 115 -6.74 11.62 -2.23
CA ALA A 115 -7.73 12.67 -2.43
C ALA A 115 -7.37 13.99 -1.71
N ASN A 116 -6.64 13.90 -0.58
CA ASN A 116 -6.41 15.03 0.33
C ASN A 116 -4.93 15.19 0.71
N VAL A 117 -3.99 14.81 -0.15
CA VAL A 117 -2.55 14.71 0.17
C VAL A 117 -2.04 15.90 0.98
N ASN A 118 -1.47 15.62 2.15
CA ASN A 118 -0.93 16.55 3.15
C ASN A 118 -1.95 17.48 3.85
N ASP A 119 -3.25 17.29 3.64
CA ASP A 119 -4.29 18.01 4.39
C ASP A 119 -4.28 17.57 5.87
N PRO A 120 -4.20 18.50 6.84
CA PRO A 120 -4.01 18.15 8.24
C PRO A 120 -5.17 17.38 8.87
N ASP A 121 -6.39 17.51 8.32
CA ASP A 121 -7.60 16.94 8.91
C ASP A 121 -8.14 15.74 8.13
N ASN A 122 -7.90 15.71 6.81
CA ASN A 122 -8.51 14.76 5.88
C ASN A 122 -7.50 13.77 5.28
N ASP A 123 -6.20 13.99 5.46
CA ASP A 123 -5.17 13.00 5.14
C ASP A 123 -4.77 12.21 6.40
N PRO A 124 -5.07 10.90 6.47
CA PRO A 124 -4.64 10.10 7.60
C PRO A 124 -3.11 9.99 7.72
N ASP A 125 -2.37 10.07 6.60
CA ASP A 125 -0.91 9.95 6.58
C ASP A 125 -0.22 11.22 7.10
N HIS A 126 -0.93 12.35 7.11
CA HIS A 126 -0.43 13.57 7.74
C HIS A 126 -0.14 13.31 9.22
N PHE A 127 -1.08 12.70 9.96
CA PHE A 127 -0.87 12.33 11.36
C PHE A 127 0.24 11.27 11.52
N VAL A 128 0.25 10.25 10.66
CA VAL A 128 1.29 9.21 10.69
C VAL A 128 2.69 9.82 10.55
N SER A 129 2.81 10.90 9.77
CA SER A 129 4.07 11.61 9.55
C SER A 129 4.40 12.61 10.66
N THR A 130 3.44 13.41 11.14
CA THR A 130 3.69 14.56 12.04
C THR A 130 3.35 14.34 13.51
N GLY A 131 2.51 13.34 13.84
CA GLY A 131 1.91 13.17 15.16
C GLY A 131 2.83 12.66 16.29
N GLY A 132 4.15 12.63 16.11
CA GLY A 132 5.07 12.12 17.12
C GLY A 132 6.48 11.80 16.61
N PRO A 133 7.34 11.20 17.46
CA PRO A 133 8.70 10.88 17.08
C PRO A 133 8.77 9.74 16.04
N LEU A 134 9.79 9.78 15.18
CA LEU A 134 9.94 8.84 14.07
C LEU A 134 9.97 7.37 14.49
N TRP A 135 10.57 7.04 15.64
CA TRP A 135 10.66 5.66 16.13
C TRP A 135 9.31 5.06 16.54
N MET A 136 8.26 5.88 16.70
CA MET A 136 6.88 5.44 16.92
C MET A 136 6.09 5.30 15.62
N ILE A 137 6.72 5.43 14.44
CA ILE A 137 5.99 5.42 13.16
C ILE A 137 5.14 4.17 12.98
N ALA A 138 5.64 2.99 13.32
CA ALA A 138 4.88 1.73 13.24
C ALA A 138 3.61 1.76 14.10
N ALA A 139 3.69 2.30 15.32
CA ALA A 139 2.53 2.46 16.18
C ALA A 139 1.54 3.53 15.66
N ARG A 140 2.06 4.58 15.01
CA ARG A 140 1.22 5.63 14.44
C ARG A 140 0.40 5.16 13.24
N PHE A 141 0.85 4.14 12.49
CA PHE A 141 0.04 3.52 11.43
C PHE A 141 -1.30 2.96 11.94
N PHE A 142 -1.44 2.61 13.23
CA PHE A 142 -2.75 2.25 13.80
C PHE A 142 -3.76 3.40 13.81
N TYR A 143 -3.33 4.65 13.59
CA TYR A 143 -4.25 5.76 13.35
C TYR A 143 -5.13 5.55 12.12
N HIS A 144 -4.67 4.79 11.12
CA HIS A 144 -5.48 4.43 9.96
C HIS A 144 -6.79 3.75 10.36
N GLU A 145 -6.73 2.84 11.34
CA GLU A 145 -7.92 2.17 11.90
C GLU A 145 -8.87 3.17 12.55
N ILE A 146 -8.32 4.05 13.40
CA ILE A 146 -9.09 5.10 14.08
C ILE A 146 -9.77 6.01 13.05
N PHE A 147 -9.02 6.46 12.05
CA PHE A 147 -9.52 7.35 10.99
C PHE A 147 -10.61 6.67 10.16
N PHE A 148 -10.41 5.41 9.78
CA PHE A 148 -11.37 4.61 9.02
C PHE A 148 -12.73 4.52 9.71
N PHE A 149 -12.74 4.20 11.01
CA PHE A 149 -13.98 4.13 11.78
C PHE A 149 -14.57 5.51 12.04
N LYS A 150 -13.76 6.50 12.41
CA LYS A 150 -14.20 7.88 12.67
C LYS A 150 -14.88 8.50 11.45
N ARG A 151 -14.37 8.22 10.24
CA ARG A 151 -14.91 8.73 8.96
C ARG A 151 -15.92 7.79 8.30
N GLN A 152 -16.23 6.67 8.93
CA GLN A 152 -17.18 5.66 8.43
C GLN A 152 -16.92 5.20 6.99
N LEU A 153 -15.65 4.87 6.68
CA LEU A 153 -15.23 4.63 5.30
C LEU A 153 -15.60 3.24 4.74
N TRP A 154 -16.12 2.33 5.55
CA TRP A 154 -16.49 0.98 5.13
C TRP A 154 -17.64 1.01 4.10
N ARG A 155 -17.66 0.03 3.19
CA ARG A 155 -18.83 -0.23 2.35
C ARG A 155 -19.20 -1.70 2.37
N LYS A 156 -20.51 -1.96 2.28
CA LYS A 156 -21.07 -3.31 2.17
C LYS A 156 -20.50 -4.22 3.28
N ASN A 157 -19.82 -5.29 2.90
CA ASN A 157 -19.34 -6.35 3.77
C ASN A 157 -17.82 -6.28 4.02
N GLU A 158 -17.15 -5.18 3.67
CA GLU A 158 -15.70 -5.05 3.84
C GLU A 158 -15.22 -5.25 5.29
N LEU A 159 -16.08 -5.00 6.28
CA LEU A 159 -15.76 -5.28 7.68
C LEU A 159 -15.58 -6.78 7.97
N LEU A 160 -16.12 -7.65 7.13
CA LEU A 160 -15.91 -9.11 7.21
C LEU A 160 -14.59 -9.54 6.57
N GLU A 161 -14.00 -8.70 5.73
CA GLU A 161 -12.72 -8.92 5.04
C GLU A 161 -11.55 -8.36 5.87
N TRP A 162 -11.73 -8.25 7.18
CA TRP A 162 -10.74 -7.60 8.06
C TRP A 162 -9.36 -8.29 8.04
N PHE A 163 -9.33 -9.59 7.75
CA PHE A 163 -8.15 -10.44 7.63
C PHE A 163 -7.95 -10.89 6.19
#